data_AF-A7IEK4-F1
#
_entry.id   AF-A7IEK4-F1
#
_cell.length_a   1.000
_cell.length_b   1.000
_cell.length_c   1.000
_cell.angle_alpha   90.00
_cell.angle_beta   90.00
_cell.angle_gamma   90.00
#
_symmetry.space_group_name_H-M   'P 1'
#
loop_
_entity.id
_entity.type
_entity.pdbx_description
1 polymer ?
#
loop_
_entity_poly.entity_id
_entity_poly.type
_entity_poly.pdbx_seq_one_letter_code
_entity_poly.pdbx_strand_id
1 'polypeptide(L)'
;MALEGADAGGRGRSLVASALVVALAAVSVLVARAEGAPVDVAVSEAPPPAAMPAAEAPPNPPAPAVSASASTAAAPTPGPAADPYAGLPKVVARAVQELEAECRAAEGRPNWKPGTLAEVVNVSPDGRPDYLIDTHAIACDGGFTPWIGSDGFRHILFVSTGPGRWVRAFDRGARGFEIENKGRKVPQVIVFSHSAYCTRPNPERYMRCTQVYEWRRGKLRKISEDWFTD
;
A
#
# COMPACT_ATOMS: atom_id res chain seq x y z
N MET A 1 -2.90 -69.30 -14.99
CA MET A 1 -4.25 -68.93 -15.46
C MET A 1 -4.29 -67.40 -15.40
N ALA A 2 -3.90 -66.65 -16.44
CA ALA A 2 -4.60 -66.38 -17.72
C ALA A 2 -6.08 -66.02 -17.44
N LEU A 3 -6.60 -64.81 -17.72
CA LEU A 3 -6.68 -64.04 -18.98
C LEU A 3 -6.73 -62.53 -18.65
N GLU A 4 -6.00 -61.63 -19.31
CA GLU A 4 -6.27 -60.97 -20.61
C GLU A 4 -7.64 -60.24 -20.72
N GLY A 5 -7.57 -58.94 -21.05
CA GLY A 5 -8.71 -58.06 -21.28
C GLY A 5 -8.25 -56.65 -21.61
N ALA A 6 -7.77 -56.47 -22.85
CA ALA A 6 -7.43 -55.19 -23.45
C ALA A 6 -8.71 -54.42 -23.85
N ASP A 7 -8.69 -53.09 -23.74
CA ASP A 7 -9.50 -52.25 -24.62
C ASP A 7 -8.71 -51.00 -25.04
N ALA A 8 -8.87 -50.68 -26.31
CA ALA A 8 -8.09 -49.78 -27.11
C ALA A 8 -9.05 -48.88 -27.90
N GLY A 9 -8.80 -47.57 -27.90
CA GLY A 9 -9.51 -46.63 -28.78
C GLY A 9 -9.96 -45.39 -28.01
N GLY A 10 -9.84 -44.17 -28.51
CA GLY A 10 -9.55 -43.73 -29.86
C GLY A 10 -8.90 -42.36 -29.85
N ARG A 11 -8.06 -42.17 -30.87
CA ARG A 11 -7.42 -40.91 -31.25
C ARG A 11 -8.50 -39.95 -31.75
N GLY A 12 -8.62 -38.80 -31.10
CA GLY A 12 -9.37 -37.65 -31.59
C GLY A 12 -8.45 -36.43 -31.67
N ARG A 13 -7.54 -36.42 -32.64
CA ARG A 13 -6.82 -35.20 -33.04
C ARG A 13 -7.85 -34.27 -33.71
N SER A 14 -8.11 -33.11 -33.14
CA SER A 14 -8.67 -31.99 -33.91
C SER A 14 -7.71 -30.80 -33.80
N LEU A 15 -6.79 -30.78 -34.76
CA LEU A 15 -6.07 -29.60 -35.18
C LEU A 15 -7.08 -28.72 -35.92
N VAL A 16 -7.52 -27.61 -35.31
CA VAL A 16 -8.05 -26.48 -36.07
C VAL A 16 -7.06 -25.35 -35.88
N ALA A 17 -6.03 -25.38 -36.73
CA ALA A 17 -5.15 -24.27 -36.94
C ALA A 17 -5.78 -23.30 -37.95
N SER A 18 -5.61 -22.01 -37.67
CA SER A 18 -5.47 -20.92 -38.64
C SER A 18 -6.65 -20.60 -39.56
N ALA A 19 -7.36 -19.53 -39.22
CA ALA A 19 -7.57 -18.40 -40.14
C ALA A 19 -8.35 -17.28 -39.42
N LEU A 20 -7.65 -16.30 -38.84
CA LEU A 20 -8.11 -14.92 -38.97
C LEU A 20 -6.91 -13.98 -39.01
N VAL A 21 -6.51 -13.79 -40.26
CA VAL A 21 -5.65 -12.72 -40.78
C VAL A 21 -6.15 -11.36 -40.29
N VAL A 22 -5.24 -10.60 -39.68
CA VAL A 22 -5.01 -9.17 -39.87
C VAL A 22 -6.25 -8.33 -40.20
N ALA A 23 -6.77 -7.62 -39.20
CA ALA A 23 -7.49 -6.36 -39.38
C ALA A 23 -6.81 -5.25 -38.58
N LEU A 24 -5.61 -4.88 -39.04
CA LEU A 24 -5.09 -3.52 -38.84
C LEU A 24 -5.81 -2.62 -39.87
N ALA A 25 -6.76 -1.81 -39.43
CA ALA A 25 -7.18 -0.62 -40.15
C ALA A 25 -7.85 0.38 -39.20
N ALA A 26 -7.10 1.44 -38.89
CA ALA A 26 -7.55 2.80 -38.64
C ALA A 26 -8.81 3.00 -37.77
N VAL A 27 -8.62 3.03 -36.44
CA VAL A 27 -9.48 3.90 -35.61
C VAL A 27 -8.85 5.28 -35.67
N SER A 28 -9.38 6.11 -36.57
CA SER A 28 -9.05 7.53 -36.68
C SER A 28 -9.34 8.20 -35.34
N VAL A 29 -8.27 8.73 -34.76
CA VAL A 29 -8.26 9.69 -33.67
C VAL A 29 -9.01 10.95 -34.13
N LEU A 30 -10.29 11.07 -33.77
CA LEU A 30 -11.01 12.34 -33.84
C LEU A 30 -10.67 13.14 -32.57
N VAL A 31 -9.56 13.87 -32.61
CA VAL A 31 -9.30 14.95 -31.65
C VAL A 31 -10.20 16.11 -32.04
N ALA A 32 -11.39 16.16 -31.44
CA ALA A 32 -12.19 17.38 -31.41
C ALA A 32 -11.48 18.37 -30.49
N ARG A 33 -10.82 19.37 -31.09
CA ARG A 33 -10.37 20.59 -30.43
C ARG A 33 -11.61 21.33 -29.91
N ALA A 34 -11.93 21.16 -28.63
CA ALA A 34 -12.81 22.09 -27.93
C ALA A 34 -11.95 23.29 -27.51
N GLU A 35 -12.02 24.36 -28.28
CA GLU A 35 -11.49 25.67 -27.89
C GLU A 35 -12.33 26.16 -26.71
N GLY A 36 -11.83 25.92 -25.49
CA GLY A 36 -12.40 26.44 -24.27
C GLY A 36 -12.17 27.94 -24.18
N ALA A 37 -13.26 28.71 -24.05
CA ALA A 37 -13.22 30.11 -23.69
C ALA A 37 -12.47 30.32 -22.36
N PRO A 38 -11.76 31.44 -22.19
CA PRO A 38 -11.10 31.76 -20.93
C PRO A 38 -12.16 31.94 -19.84
N VAL A 39 -12.13 31.06 -18.83
CA VAL A 39 -12.86 31.27 -17.60
C VAL A 39 -11.97 32.12 -16.72
N ASP A 40 -12.33 33.39 -16.54
CA ASP A 40 -11.74 34.26 -15.53
C ASP A 40 -12.05 33.67 -14.14
N VAL A 41 -11.13 32.86 -13.63
CA VAL A 41 -11.16 32.40 -12.25
C VAL A 41 -10.64 33.55 -11.40
N ALA A 42 -11.57 34.30 -10.81
CA ALA A 42 -11.25 35.27 -9.76
C ALA A 42 -10.54 34.53 -8.62
N VAL A 43 -9.23 34.74 -8.50
CA VAL A 43 -8.43 34.28 -7.38
C VAL A 43 -8.85 35.09 -6.16
N SER A 44 -9.71 34.50 -5.34
CA SER A 44 -10.06 35.06 -4.04
C SER A 44 -8.85 34.91 -3.13
N GLU A 45 -8.11 36.00 -2.95
CA GLU A 45 -6.94 36.09 -2.07
C GLU A 45 -7.38 35.74 -0.65
N ALA A 46 -6.90 34.61 -0.13
CA ALA A 46 -7.17 34.22 1.25
C ALA A 46 -6.47 35.20 2.20
N PRO A 47 -7.15 35.65 3.28
CA PRO A 47 -6.53 36.54 4.25
C PRO A 47 -5.31 35.86 4.90
N PRO A 48 -4.23 36.61 5.17
CA PRO A 48 -3.05 36.06 5.81
C PRO A 48 -3.40 35.51 7.20
N PRO A 49 -2.82 34.37 7.59
CA PRO A 49 -3.04 33.82 8.93
C PRO A 49 -2.52 34.79 9.99
N ALA A 50 -3.32 34.99 11.05
CA ALA A 50 -2.92 35.78 12.21
C ALA A 50 -1.64 35.21 12.83
N ALA A 51 -0.61 36.04 12.91
CA ALA A 51 0.66 35.68 13.53
C ALA A 51 0.43 35.33 15.01
N MET A 52 0.71 34.07 15.38
CA MET A 52 0.76 33.68 16.79
C MET A 52 2.05 34.25 17.42
N PRO A 53 1.98 34.78 18.65
CA PRO A 53 3.16 35.28 19.35
C PRO A 53 4.13 34.13 19.64
N ALA A 54 5.39 34.32 19.25
CA ALA A 54 6.48 33.43 19.59
C ALA A 54 6.70 33.43 21.11
N ALA A 55 6.62 32.25 21.73
CA ALA A 55 7.00 32.07 23.12
C ALA A 55 8.53 32.11 23.23
N GLU A 56 9.03 33.08 23.98
CA GLU A 56 10.44 33.29 24.27
C GLU A 56 10.97 32.16 25.16
N ALA A 57 12.00 31.45 24.70
CA ALA A 57 12.63 30.36 25.45
C ALA A 57 13.53 30.91 26.58
N PRO A 58 13.56 30.28 27.75
CA PRO A 58 14.40 30.74 28.86
C PRO A 58 15.91 30.56 28.55
N PRO A 59 16.78 31.42 29.11
CA PRO A 59 18.22 31.35 28.90
C PRO A 59 18.83 30.11 29.56
N ASN A 60 19.69 29.41 28.82
CA ASN A 60 20.46 28.27 29.34
C ASN A 60 21.57 28.74 30.31
N PRO A 61 21.80 28.00 31.42
CA PRO A 61 22.91 28.30 32.33
C PRO A 61 24.28 27.93 31.72
N PRO A 62 25.37 28.61 32.14
CA PRO A 62 26.72 28.34 31.65
C PRO A 62 27.25 27.00 32.19
N ALA A 63 27.78 26.17 31.29
CA ALA A 63 28.42 24.91 31.64
C ALA A 63 29.84 25.12 32.22
N PRO A 64 30.29 24.31 33.20
CA PRO A 64 31.64 24.35 33.72
C PRO A 64 32.65 23.71 32.76
N ALA A 65 33.78 24.38 32.56
CA ALA A 65 34.91 23.89 31.79
C ALA A 65 35.69 22.84 32.60
N VAL A 66 35.65 21.59 32.15
CA VAL A 66 36.51 20.51 32.63
C VAL A 66 37.49 20.10 31.55
N SER A 67 38.78 20.29 31.83
CA SER A 67 39.90 19.82 31.00
C SER A 67 39.98 18.30 31.05
N ALA A 68 39.80 17.63 29.92
CA ALA A 68 39.95 16.19 29.78
C ALA A 68 41.19 15.85 28.95
N SER A 69 42.12 15.11 29.55
CA SER A 69 43.24 14.45 28.87
C SER A 69 42.71 13.39 27.91
N ALA A 70 43.04 13.53 26.63
CA ALA A 70 42.62 12.61 25.57
C ALA A 70 43.44 11.31 25.63
N SER A 71 42.80 10.23 26.08
CA SER A 71 43.26 8.86 25.82
C SER A 71 42.69 8.43 24.47
N THR A 72 43.55 8.25 23.47
CA THR A 72 43.17 7.83 22.11
C THR A 72 42.79 6.34 22.13
N ALA A 73 41.56 6.04 22.55
CA ALA A 73 40.99 4.71 22.40
C ALA A 73 40.73 4.46 20.89
N ALA A 74 41.27 3.37 20.37
CA ALA A 74 41.01 2.91 19.01
C ALA A 74 39.49 2.73 18.83
N ALA A 75 38.92 3.45 17.87
CA ALA A 75 37.50 3.38 17.58
C ALA A 75 37.14 1.93 17.15
N PRO A 76 36.07 1.35 17.71
CA PRO A 76 35.61 0.04 17.27
C PRO A 76 35.22 0.10 15.79
N THR A 77 35.74 -0.84 15.00
CA THR A 77 35.33 -1.01 13.61
C THR A 77 33.82 -1.27 13.56
N PRO A 78 33.03 -0.47 12.83
CA PRO A 78 31.60 -0.72 12.72
C PRO A 78 31.39 -2.09 12.07
N GLY A 79 30.62 -2.94 12.75
CA GLY A 79 30.21 -4.23 12.20
C GLY A 79 29.37 -4.05 10.93
N PRO A 80 29.16 -5.12 10.14
CA PRO A 80 28.29 -5.06 8.97
C PRO A 80 26.90 -4.55 9.38
N ALA A 81 26.38 -3.58 8.62
CA ALA A 81 25.04 -3.06 8.84
C ALA A 81 24.03 -4.21 8.75
N ALA A 82 23.13 -4.30 9.72
CA ALA A 82 22.06 -5.30 9.70
C ALA A 82 21.19 -5.09 8.46
N ASP A 83 20.83 -6.18 7.78
CA ASP A 83 19.86 -6.14 6.67
C ASP A 83 18.51 -5.63 7.23
N PRO A 84 18.01 -4.46 6.80
CA PRO A 84 16.77 -3.91 7.33
C PRO A 84 15.54 -4.75 6.98
N TYR A 85 15.66 -5.68 6.03
CA TYR A 85 14.59 -6.61 5.63
C TYR A 85 14.69 -7.98 6.30
N ALA A 86 15.66 -8.19 7.19
CA ALA A 86 15.85 -9.47 7.87
C ALA A 86 14.54 -9.92 8.56
N GLY A 87 14.11 -11.15 8.29
CA GLY A 87 12.89 -11.74 8.85
C GLY A 87 11.60 -11.48 8.06
N LEU A 88 11.62 -10.61 7.05
CA LEU A 88 10.46 -10.40 6.17
C LEU A 88 10.39 -11.48 5.07
N PRO A 89 9.19 -11.96 4.69
CA PRO A 89 9.04 -12.73 3.47
C PRO A 89 9.50 -11.92 2.25
N LYS A 90 10.07 -12.59 1.25
CA LYS A 90 10.60 -11.96 0.04
C LYS A 90 9.62 -11.02 -0.66
N VAL A 91 8.32 -11.35 -0.67
CA VAL A 91 7.29 -10.52 -1.30
C VAL A 91 7.00 -9.23 -0.53
N VAL A 92 7.14 -9.25 0.80
CA VAL A 92 6.96 -8.09 1.68
C VAL A 92 8.19 -7.19 1.57
N ALA A 93 9.39 -7.77 1.66
CA ALA A 93 10.66 -7.04 1.46
C ALA A 93 10.69 -6.34 0.10
N ARG A 94 10.26 -7.01 -0.97
CA ARG A 94 10.13 -6.41 -2.29
C ARG A 94 9.16 -5.22 -2.32
N ALA A 95 8.03 -5.31 -1.65
CA ALA A 95 7.07 -4.20 -1.59
C ALA A 95 7.63 -2.99 -0.83
N VAL A 96 8.42 -3.21 0.22
CA VAL A 96 9.15 -2.12 0.89
C VAL A 96 10.16 -1.49 -0.07
N GLN A 97 10.93 -2.30 -0.79
CA GLN A 97 11.89 -1.80 -1.79
C GLN A 97 11.20 -1.01 -2.92
N GLU A 98 9.99 -1.41 -3.33
CA GLU A 98 9.17 -0.66 -4.28
C GLU A 98 8.80 0.72 -3.72
N LEU A 99 8.34 0.83 -2.47
CA LEU A 99 8.08 2.12 -1.81
C LEU A 99 9.34 2.99 -1.71
N GLU A 100 10.48 2.39 -1.35
CA GLU A 100 11.73 3.13 -1.31
C GLU A 100 12.17 3.64 -2.69
N ALA A 101 11.94 2.85 -3.74
CA ALA A 101 12.23 3.27 -5.11
C ALA A 101 11.31 4.41 -5.55
N GLU A 102 10.02 4.36 -5.21
CA GLU A 102 9.06 5.46 -5.43
C GLU A 102 9.52 6.76 -4.73
N CYS A 103 10.00 6.67 -3.49
CA CYS A 103 10.54 7.83 -2.78
C CYS A 103 11.79 8.42 -3.44
N ARG A 104 12.75 7.57 -3.84
CA ARG A 104 13.96 8.02 -4.54
C ARG A 104 13.63 8.67 -5.90
N ALA A 105 12.61 8.16 -6.59
CA ALA A 105 12.12 8.75 -7.84
C ALA A 105 11.48 10.13 -7.63
N ALA A 106 10.96 10.40 -6.42
CA ALA A 106 10.48 11.71 -5.98
C ALA A 106 11.59 12.58 -5.35
N GLU A 107 12.86 12.30 -5.66
CA GLU A 107 14.06 13.00 -5.18
C GLU A 107 14.25 12.97 -3.65
N GLY A 108 13.49 12.13 -2.94
CA GLY A 108 13.56 11.97 -1.50
C GLY A 108 14.46 10.83 -1.05
N ARG A 109 14.61 10.72 0.27
CA ARG A 109 15.33 9.62 0.94
C ARG A 109 14.36 8.80 1.79
N PRO A 110 14.23 7.49 1.54
CA PRO A 110 13.36 6.65 2.36
C PRO A 110 13.90 6.56 3.79
N ASN A 111 13.01 6.76 4.75
CA ASN A 111 13.33 6.70 6.17
C ASN A 111 12.23 5.93 6.91
N TRP A 112 12.61 4.78 7.46
CA TRP A 112 11.73 3.90 8.23
C TRP A 112 12.57 3.04 9.17
N LYS A 113 11.96 2.51 10.23
CA LYS A 113 12.64 1.65 11.20
C LYS A 113 12.38 0.17 10.90
N PRO A 114 13.40 -0.69 10.89
CA PRO A 114 13.21 -2.14 10.80
C PRO A 114 12.20 -2.64 11.83
N GLY A 115 11.27 -3.48 11.39
CA GLY A 115 10.21 -4.04 12.23
C GLY A 115 9.01 -3.12 12.51
N THR A 116 9.00 -1.87 12.03
CA THR A 116 7.84 -0.97 12.23
C THR A 116 6.97 -0.81 10.99
N LEU A 117 7.52 -1.04 9.80
CA LEU A 117 6.81 -0.79 8.54
C LEU A 117 5.85 -1.92 8.13
N ALA A 118 6.14 -3.16 8.54
CA ALA A 118 5.30 -4.31 8.24
C ALA A 118 4.82 -4.94 9.55
N GLU A 119 3.52 -4.95 9.75
CA GLU A 119 2.85 -5.61 10.87
C GLU A 119 2.50 -7.05 10.51
N VAL A 120 2.67 -7.97 11.45
CA VAL A 120 2.17 -9.35 11.33
C VAL A 120 0.70 -9.37 11.74
N VAL A 121 -0.16 -9.77 10.81
CA VAL A 121 -1.61 -9.84 11.01
C VAL A 121 -2.12 -11.25 10.70
N ASN A 122 -3.40 -11.50 10.96
CA ASN A 122 -4.04 -12.81 10.72
C ASN A 122 -5.40 -12.62 10.04
N VAL A 123 -5.44 -12.86 8.73
CA VAL A 123 -6.60 -12.71 7.85
C VAL A 123 -6.91 -14.03 7.14
N SER A 124 -5.89 -14.81 6.79
CA SER A 124 -6.02 -16.12 6.17
C SER A 124 -6.55 -17.17 7.17
N PRO A 125 -7.37 -18.13 6.71
CA PRO A 125 -7.86 -19.21 7.56
C PRO A 125 -6.81 -20.30 7.83
N ASP A 126 -5.63 -20.21 7.23
CA ASP A 126 -4.57 -21.22 7.37
C ASP A 126 -3.68 -21.00 8.60
N GLY A 127 -3.93 -19.92 9.37
CA GLY A 127 -3.21 -19.58 10.60
C GLY A 127 -1.75 -19.19 10.38
N ARG A 128 -1.33 -18.98 9.12
CA ARG A 128 0.00 -18.48 8.78
C ARG A 128 0.03 -16.95 8.94
N PRO A 129 1.21 -16.36 9.21
CA PRO A 129 1.30 -14.92 9.31
C PRO A 129 0.99 -14.27 7.96
N ASP A 130 0.10 -13.30 8.02
CA ASP A 130 -0.14 -12.32 6.96
C ASP A 130 0.61 -11.03 7.30
N TYR A 131 0.75 -10.14 6.32
CA TYR A 131 1.55 -8.93 6.50
C TYR A 131 0.81 -7.72 6.00
N LEU A 132 0.68 -6.71 6.86
CA LEU A 132 0.15 -5.40 6.51
C LEU A 132 1.31 -4.41 6.48
N ILE A 133 1.53 -3.76 5.34
CA ILE A 133 2.39 -2.58 5.26
C ILE A 133 1.48 -1.36 5.40
N ASP A 134 1.66 -0.62 6.49
CA ASP A 134 1.06 0.70 6.68
C ASP A 134 2.10 1.78 6.36
N THR A 135 1.85 2.52 5.29
CA THR A 135 2.81 3.53 4.84
C THR A 135 2.90 4.78 5.72
N HIS A 136 2.10 4.89 6.79
CA HIS A 136 2.35 5.87 7.86
C HIS A 136 3.72 5.67 8.53
N ALA A 137 4.24 4.44 8.51
CA ALA A 137 5.50 4.08 9.17
C ALA A 137 6.76 4.33 8.31
N ILE A 138 6.61 4.90 7.11
CA ILE A 138 7.71 5.28 6.22
C ILE A 138 7.60 6.74 5.79
N ALA A 139 8.69 7.48 5.98
CA ALA A 139 8.86 8.84 5.50
C ALA A 139 9.69 8.87 4.21
N CYS A 140 9.48 9.92 3.42
CA CYS A 140 10.29 10.25 2.26
C CYS A 140 10.97 11.62 2.47
N ASP A 141 12.11 11.61 3.15
CA ASP A 141 12.77 12.84 3.62
C ASP A 141 13.32 13.65 2.44
N GLY A 142 12.90 14.92 2.35
CA GLY A 142 13.35 15.85 1.31
C GLY A 142 12.68 15.66 -0.06
N GLY A 143 11.75 14.73 -0.18
CA GLY A 143 10.96 14.50 -1.40
C GLY A 143 9.46 14.56 -1.14
N PHE A 144 8.68 14.38 -2.20
CA PHE A 144 7.24 14.15 -2.08
C PHE A 144 6.98 12.72 -1.60
N THR A 145 5.97 12.49 -0.78
CA THR A 145 5.57 11.16 -0.31
C THR A 145 4.45 10.60 -1.20
N PRO A 146 4.75 9.77 -2.22
CA PRO A 146 3.80 9.46 -3.29
C PRO A 146 2.63 8.56 -2.90
N TRP A 147 2.70 7.96 -1.71
CA TRP A 147 1.68 7.08 -1.16
C TRP A 147 0.73 7.75 -0.14
N ILE A 148 0.79 9.09 -0.05
CA ILE A 148 -0.12 9.88 0.79
C ILE A 148 -0.93 10.81 -0.12
N GLY A 149 -2.26 10.78 0.02
CA GLY A 149 -3.16 11.60 -0.79
C GLY A 149 -4.48 11.91 -0.08
N SER A 150 -5.45 12.44 -0.84
CA SER A 150 -6.79 12.74 -0.33
C SER A 150 -7.56 11.48 0.08
N ASP A 151 -7.13 10.31 -0.36
CA ASP A 151 -7.65 9.02 0.04
C ASP A 151 -6.97 8.42 1.29
N GLY A 152 -6.01 9.13 1.87
CA GLY A 152 -5.28 8.73 3.07
C GLY A 152 -3.91 8.15 2.72
N PHE A 153 -3.53 7.10 3.44
CA PHE A 153 -2.24 6.44 3.29
C PHE A 153 -2.43 5.15 2.51
N ARG A 154 -1.45 4.77 1.70
CA ARG A 154 -1.45 3.47 1.03
C ARG A 154 -1.30 2.35 2.06
N HIS A 155 -2.14 1.34 1.95
CA HIS A 155 -2.05 0.10 2.72
C HIS A 155 -1.80 -1.05 1.76
N ILE A 156 -0.87 -1.95 2.10
CA ILE A 156 -0.58 -3.15 1.31
C ILE A 156 -0.76 -4.40 2.18
N LEU A 157 -1.80 -5.18 1.91
CA LEU A 157 -2.07 -6.42 2.63
C LEU A 157 -1.62 -7.64 1.81
N PHE A 158 -0.71 -8.43 2.37
CA PHE A 158 -0.30 -9.72 1.87
C PHE A 158 -0.99 -10.83 2.65
N VAL A 159 -1.78 -11.65 1.97
CA VAL A 159 -2.51 -12.78 2.59
C VAL A 159 -1.92 -14.11 2.13
N SER A 160 -1.68 -15.01 3.07
CA SER A 160 -1.18 -16.36 2.85
C SER A 160 -2.14 -17.17 2.01
N THR A 161 -1.57 -17.90 1.06
CA THR A 161 -2.25 -18.89 0.21
C THR A 161 -1.61 -20.27 0.34
N GLY A 162 -0.87 -20.48 1.43
CA GLY A 162 -0.17 -21.71 1.76
C GLY A 162 1.30 -21.48 2.13
N PRO A 163 2.06 -22.56 2.38
CA PRO A 163 3.44 -22.47 2.84
C PRO A 163 4.32 -21.65 1.90
N GLY A 164 4.90 -20.56 2.41
CA GLY A 164 5.81 -19.70 1.64
C GLY A 164 5.16 -18.91 0.49
N ARG A 165 3.82 -18.86 0.42
CA ARG A 165 3.07 -18.19 -0.65
C ARG A 165 2.13 -17.15 -0.09
N TRP A 166 2.26 -15.92 -0.57
CA TRP A 166 1.34 -14.82 -0.28
C TRP A 166 0.91 -14.17 -1.57
N VAL A 167 -0.27 -13.57 -1.54
CA VAL A 167 -0.77 -12.71 -2.61
C VAL A 167 -0.99 -11.31 -2.08
N ARG A 168 -0.73 -10.30 -2.91
CA ARG A 168 -1.08 -8.91 -2.62
C ARG A 168 -2.60 -8.77 -2.75
N ALA A 169 -3.30 -8.87 -1.61
CA ALA A 169 -4.75 -8.95 -1.51
C ALA A 169 -5.42 -7.58 -1.50
N PHE A 170 -4.70 -6.56 -1.04
CA PHE A 170 -5.11 -5.16 -1.01
C PHE A 170 -3.88 -4.29 -1.27
N ASP A 171 -4.02 -3.25 -2.10
CA ASP A 171 -2.97 -2.28 -2.41
C ASP A 171 -3.61 -0.99 -2.94
N ARG A 172 -3.95 -0.06 -2.04
CA ARG A 172 -4.50 1.27 -2.38
C ARG A 172 -4.53 2.19 -1.15
N GLY A 173 -4.86 3.46 -1.37
CA GLY A 173 -5.09 4.43 -0.31
C GLY A 173 -6.34 4.12 0.54
N ALA A 174 -6.21 4.31 1.84
CA ALA A 174 -7.32 4.35 2.79
C ALA A 174 -7.02 5.34 3.93
N ARG A 175 -8.08 5.96 4.45
CA ARG A 175 -8.01 6.88 5.60
C ARG A 175 -7.86 6.15 6.93
N GLY A 176 -8.13 4.85 6.93
CA GLY A 176 -7.92 3.93 8.04
C GLY A 176 -8.07 2.50 7.57
N PHE A 177 -7.39 1.58 8.27
CA PHE A 177 -7.35 0.17 7.93
C PHE A 177 -7.29 -0.63 9.22
N GLU A 178 -8.29 -1.46 9.46
CA GLU A 178 -8.42 -2.24 10.68
C GLU A 178 -8.67 -3.71 10.35
N ILE A 179 -8.17 -4.60 11.20
CA ILE A 179 -8.43 -6.03 11.11
C ILE A 179 -9.08 -6.45 12.43
N GLU A 180 -10.37 -6.81 12.34
CA GLU A 180 -11.15 -7.20 13.51
C GLU A 180 -11.41 -8.71 13.54
N ASN A 181 -11.17 -9.30 14.70
CA ASN A 181 -11.55 -10.67 14.99
C ASN A 181 -12.41 -10.74 16.27
N LYS A 182 -13.63 -10.18 16.21
CA LYS A 182 -14.62 -10.15 17.30
C LYS A 182 -15.28 -11.53 17.54
N GLY A 183 -14.47 -12.57 17.75
CA GLY A 183 -14.93 -13.96 17.93
C GLY A 183 -15.51 -14.59 16.66
N ARG A 184 -15.22 -14.03 15.48
CA ARG A 184 -15.70 -14.53 14.20
C ARG A 184 -14.80 -15.67 13.71
N LYS A 185 -15.37 -16.60 12.94
CA LYS A 185 -14.59 -17.65 12.26
C LYS A 185 -13.63 -17.08 11.21
N VAL A 186 -14.00 -15.96 10.60
CA VAL A 186 -13.21 -15.27 9.57
C VAL A 186 -13.00 -13.82 10.05
N PRO A 187 -11.74 -13.36 10.19
CA PRO A 187 -11.43 -11.97 10.48
C PRO A 187 -11.99 -11.03 9.41
N GLN A 188 -12.39 -9.83 9.82
CA GLN A 188 -12.90 -8.80 8.92
C GLN A 188 -11.83 -7.73 8.71
N VAL A 189 -11.61 -7.35 7.45
CA VAL A 189 -10.76 -6.22 7.08
C VAL A 189 -11.69 -5.02 6.86
N ILE A 190 -11.57 -4.00 7.70
CA ILE A 190 -12.39 -2.79 7.69
C ILE A 190 -11.55 -1.66 7.11
N VAL A 191 -12.06 -1.04 6.05
CA VAL A 191 -11.33 -0.01 5.29
C VAL A 191 -12.16 1.27 5.26
N PHE A 192 -11.63 2.33 5.84
CA PHE A 192 -12.22 3.67 5.76
C PHE A 192 -11.74 4.33 4.47
N SER A 193 -12.63 4.40 3.47
CA SER A 193 -12.29 4.80 2.10
C SER A 193 -12.80 6.19 1.76
N HIS A 194 -12.10 6.86 0.84
CA HIS A 194 -12.64 8.00 0.12
C HIS A 194 -13.80 7.59 -0.79
N SER A 195 -14.75 8.51 -1.04
CA SER A 195 -15.96 8.27 -1.85
C SER A 195 -15.67 7.68 -3.24
N ALA A 196 -14.52 8.00 -3.82
CA ALA A 196 -14.05 7.49 -5.12
C ALA A 196 -13.93 5.95 -5.19
N TYR A 197 -13.81 5.26 -4.04
CA TYR A 197 -13.72 3.80 -3.99
C TYR A 197 -15.03 3.11 -3.60
N CYS A 198 -16.07 3.87 -3.29
CA CYS A 198 -17.38 3.36 -2.90
C CYS A 198 -18.16 3.00 -4.16
N THR A 199 -18.92 1.91 -4.13
CA THR A 199 -19.65 1.40 -5.30
C THR A 199 -21.15 1.59 -5.22
N ARG A 200 -21.71 1.77 -4.02
CA ARG A 200 -23.13 2.03 -3.82
C ARG A 200 -23.43 3.49 -4.18
N PRO A 201 -24.67 3.81 -4.58
CA PRO A 201 -25.08 5.21 -4.74
C PRO A 201 -24.84 5.99 -3.46
N ASN A 202 -24.32 7.20 -3.59
CA ASN A 202 -24.07 8.11 -2.48
C ASN A 202 -25.33 8.94 -2.22
N PRO A 203 -26.13 8.62 -1.17
CA PRO A 203 -27.44 9.24 -0.97
C PRO A 203 -27.36 10.72 -0.61
N GLU A 204 -26.26 11.16 0.03
CA GLU A 204 -26.15 12.48 0.66
C GLU A 204 -24.85 13.21 0.30
N ARG A 205 -24.18 12.80 -0.78
CA ARG A 205 -22.86 13.34 -1.20
C ARG A 205 -21.78 13.22 -0.13
N TYR A 206 -21.84 12.16 0.68
CA TYR A 206 -20.80 11.84 1.65
C TYR A 206 -19.44 11.68 0.98
N MET A 207 -18.39 12.14 1.65
CA MET A 207 -17.02 12.07 1.12
C MET A 207 -16.33 10.74 1.42
N ARG A 208 -16.96 9.86 2.22
CA ARG A 208 -16.32 8.66 2.78
C ARG A 208 -17.31 7.51 2.95
N CYS A 209 -16.81 6.28 2.84
CA CYS A 209 -17.55 5.08 3.20
C CYS A 209 -16.64 4.09 3.93
N THR A 210 -17.25 3.24 4.74
CA THR A 210 -16.60 2.07 5.34
C THR A 210 -16.88 0.88 4.45
N GLN A 211 -15.82 0.16 4.08
CA GLN A 211 -15.93 -1.09 3.34
C GLN A 211 -15.42 -2.23 4.20
N VAL A 212 -16.24 -3.25 4.39
CA VAL A 212 -15.87 -4.45 5.14
C VAL A 212 -15.61 -5.58 4.18
N TYR A 213 -14.48 -6.25 4.37
CA TYR A 213 -14.06 -7.37 3.55
C TYR A 213 -13.81 -8.62 4.38
N GLU A 214 -13.96 -9.77 3.73
CA GLU A 214 -13.56 -11.07 4.27
C GLU A 214 -12.71 -11.83 3.24
N TRP A 215 -11.78 -12.64 3.73
CA TRP A 215 -11.03 -13.54 2.89
C TRP A 215 -11.88 -14.76 2.49
N ARG A 216 -12.20 -14.88 1.20
CA ARG A 216 -13.03 -15.96 0.67
C ARG A 216 -12.48 -16.49 -0.65
N ARG A 217 -12.21 -17.81 -0.70
CA ARG A 217 -11.74 -18.51 -1.91
C ARG A 217 -10.49 -17.86 -2.53
N GLY A 218 -9.50 -17.55 -1.69
CA GLY A 218 -8.22 -16.99 -2.13
C GLY A 218 -8.26 -15.52 -2.57
N LYS A 219 -9.32 -14.78 -2.22
CA LYS A 219 -9.47 -13.36 -2.56
C LYS A 219 -10.14 -12.61 -1.42
N LEU A 220 -9.81 -11.33 -1.28
CA LEU A 220 -10.50 -10.40 -0.40
C LEU A 220 -11.83 -10.01 -1.06
N ARG A 221 -12.96 -10.27 -0.40
CA ARG A 221 -14.31 -10.02 -0.91
C ARG A 221 -15.01 -9.00 -0.05
N LYS A 222 -15.48 -7.91 -0.67
CA LYS A 222 -16.31 -6.91 0.01
C LYS A 222 -17.65 -7.56 0.38
N ILE A 223 -18.04 -7.46 1.64
CA ILE A 223 -19.29 -8.01 2.17
C ILE A 223 -20.29 -6.93 2.59
N SER A 224 -19.80 -5.75 2.97
CA SER A 224 -20.64 -4.58 3.23
C SER A 224 -19.93 -3.30 2.81
N GLU A 225 -20.76 -2.29 2.57
CA GLU A 225 -20.33 -0.91 2.33
C GLU A 225 -21.40 0.01 2.90
N ASP A 226 -20.96 0.87 3.82
CA ASP A 226 -21.82 1.79 4.55
C ASP A 226 -21.24 3.20 4.45
N TRP A 227 -22.09 4.17 4.19
CA TRP A 227 -21.71 5.58 4.13
C TRP A 227 -21.77 6.22 5.52
N PHE A 228 -20.91 7.20 5.79
CA PHE A 228 -20.97 7.95 7.03
C PHE A 228 -20.54 9.42 6.83
N THR A 229 -21.14 10.29 7.65
CA THR A 229 -20.62 11.63 7.92
C THR A 229 -19.61 11.52 9.06
N ASP A 230 -18.45 12.15 8.91
CA ASP A 230 -17.49 12.26 10.01
C ASP A 230 -18.08 12.94 11.25
#